data_AF-A0A8T7B810-F1
#
_entry.id   AF-A0A8T7B810-F1
#
_cell.length_a   1.000
_cell.length_b   1.000
_cell.length_c   1.000
_cell.angle_alpha   90.00
_cell.angle_beta   90.00
_cell.angle_gamma   90.00
#
_symmetry.space_group_name_H-M   'P 1'
#
loop_
_entity.id
_entity.type
_entity.pdbx_description
1 polymer ?
#
loop_
_entity_poly.entity_id
_entity_poly.type
_entity_poly.pdbx_seq_one_letter_code
_entity_poly.pdbx_strand_id
1 'polypeptide(L)'
;MRTPVAHTIKLPALIKLPALIKLPALLFLATVMGACATTSSISNSSAPELEAWEVDAQNYLQSLPESHPDTQANTLAISPAMRALVREKFDRLRGHASAAKLARWLIDRDGHAMDYDVSANLTPVEAFREGRGNCLSFTILLAALARELGIEMRFNEVDLPDEWGLGDEKHLILYRHVNALYKRGHRTQVFDLALDRYDQRYPQRVIPEQKAIAMLHNNRAMAALQNNQLELARHYLKLAVALAPAYPDLFANLAAFFKREGRWDLAEQALHKAFRMDPGSSIAASSLERLYRQQGDLKRAKAYAKKAEFARLRNPYFQYQLAKHQFQEQRYKLARRSIRRAQKLYSKDNRFFELSSVIEQALGNYPKALRELEKAYKLATSYSERDRYVSKAERVAKLIVQQNIP
;
A
#
# COMPACT_ATOMS: atom_id res chain seq x y z
N MET A 1 35.15 -19.02 -35.78
CA MET A 1 34.00 -19.36 -36.63
C MET A 1 33.32 -20.62 -36.11
N ARG A 2 32.13 -20.51 -35.51
CA ARG A 2 31.16 -21.62 -35.37
C ARG A 2 29.76 -21.00 -35.42
N THR A 3 28.95 -21.45 -36.36
CA THR A 3 27.56 -21.03 -36.57
C THR A 3 26.61 -21.75 -35.60
N PRO A 4 25.58 -21.09 -35.05
CA PRO A 4 24.52 -21.77 -34.31
C PRO A 4 23.50 -22.39 -35.30
N VAL A 5 23.22 -23.68 -35.13
CA VAL A 5 22.17 -24.38 -35.88
C VAL A 5 20.80 -24.03 -35.30
N ALA A 6 19.94 -23.40 -36.11
CA ALA A 6 18.58 -23.03 -35.70
C ALA A 6 17.64 -24.25 -35.75
N HIS A 7 17.39 -24.90 -34.60
CA HIS A 7 16.34 -25.90 -34.50
C HIS A 7 14.95 -25.26 -34.47
N THR A 8 14.27 -25.31 -35.62
CA THR A 8 12.87 -24.91 -35.78
C THR A 8 11.95 -26.00 -35.24
N ILE A 9 11.45 -25.83 -34.02
CA ILE A 9 10.40 -26.70 -33.45
C ILE A 9 9.06 -26.28 -34.03
N LYS A 10 8.47 -27.13 -34.89
CA LYS A 10 7.10 -26.96 -35.40
C LYS A 10 6.09 -27.29 -34.31
N LEU A 11 5.20 -26.35 -33.96
CA LEU A 11 4.00 -26.68 -33.17
C LEU A 11 2.98 -27.45 -34.02
N PRO A 12 2.25 -28.42 -33.46
CA PRO A 12 1.11 -29.04 -34.12
C PRO A 12 -0.07 -28.06 -34.26
N ALA A 13 -0.92 -28.30 -35.26
CA ALA A 13 -1.92 -27.35 -35.73
C ALA A 13 -3.06 -27.10 -34.74
N LEU A 14 -3.47 -25.82 -34.64
CA LEU A 14 -4.69 -25.39 -33.94
C LEU A 14 -5.95 -25.90 -34.65
N ILE A 15 -6.90 -26.42 -33.86
CA ILE A 15 -8.23 -26.82 -34.32
C ILE A 15 -8.99 -25.58 -34.81
N LYS A 16 -9.49 -25.64 -36.05
CA LYS A 16 -10.34 -24.60 -36.65
C LYS A 16 -11.78 -24.75 -36.16
N LEU A 17 -12.36 -23.68 -35.63
CA LEU A 17 -13.81 -23.52 -35.48
C LEU A 17 -14.38 -22.79 -36.71
N PRO A 18 -15.53 -23.21 -37.28
CA PRO A 18 -16.11 -22.56 -38.44
C PRO A 18 -16.80 -21.24 -38.07
N ALA A 19 -16.73 -20.27 -38.98
CA ALA A 19 -17.46 -19.01 -38.89
C ALA A 19 -18.90 -19.17 -39.41
N LEU A 20 -19.86 -18.43 -38.84
CA LEU A 20 -21.22 -18.32 -39.39
C LEU A 20 -21.70 -16.86 -39.45
N ILE A 21 -22.12 -16.52 -40.67
CA ILE A 21 -22.60 -15.24 -41.21
C ILE A 21 -24.15 -15.28 -41.16
N LYS A 22 -24.94 -14.22 -40.87
CA LYS A 22 -24.76 -12.75 -41.03
C LYS A 22 -25.62 -11.95 -40.01
N LEU A 23 -25.67 -10.62 -40.18
CA LEU A 23 -26.65 -9.66 -39.62
C LEU A 23 -27.98 -9.66 -40.45
N PRO A 24 -29.11 -9.02 -40.04
CA PRO A 24 -29.19 -7.56 -39.97
C PRO A 24 -30.08 -6.91 -38.87
N ALA A 25 -29.98 -5.58 -38.85
CA ALA A 25 -30.52 -4.61 -37.91
C ALA A 25 -32.05 -4.47 -37.82
N LEU A 26 -32.49 -3.79 -36.75
CA LEU A 26 -33.68 -2.93 -36.78
C LEU A 26 -33.45 -1.70 -35.88
N LEU A 27 -33.55 -0.50 -36.47
CA LEU A 27 -33.64 0.75 -35.72
C LEU A 27 -35.00 0.83 -35.04
N PHE A 28 -35.07 1.45 -33.86
CA PHE A 28 -36.18 2.37 -33.60
C PHE A 28 -35.68 3.59 -32.82
N LEU A 29 -36.03 4.76 -33.36
CA LEU A 29 -35.72 6.08 -32.82
C LEU A 29 -37.03 6.63 -32.22
N ALA A 30 -37.05 7.00 -30.95
CA ALA A 30 -38.18 7.73 -30.38
C ALA A 30 -37.69 8.74 -29.32
N THR A 31 -37.75 10.01 -29.71
CA THR A 31 -37.47 11.19 -28.90
C THR A 31 -38.48 11.37 -27.77
N VAL A 32 -38.01 11.77 -26.58
CA VAL A 32 -38.80 12.57 -25.64
C VAL A 32 -37.97 13.79 -25.25
N MET A 33 -38.51 14.98 -25.52
CA MET A 33 -37.94 16.26 -25.14
C MET A 33 -38.33 16.63 -23.69
N GLY A 34 -37.50 17.47 -23.07
CA GLY A 34 -38.01 18.61 -22.31
C GLY A 34 -38.43 18.38 -20.86
N ALA A 35 -37.47 18.56 -19.94
CA ALA A 35 -37.75 19.18 -18.64
C ALA A 35 -36.54 20.03 -18.25
N CYS A 36 -36.74 21.34 -18.11
CA CYS A 36 -35.70 22.26 -17.67
C CYS A 36 -35.40 22.03 -16.17
N ALA A 37 -34.21 21.52 -15.87
CA ALA A 37 -33.62 21.65 -14.55
C ALA A 37 -32.55 22.75 -14.61
N THR A 38 -32.76 23.82 -13.87
CA THR A 38 -31.80 24.93 -13.72
C THR A 38 -30.47 24.39 -13.19
N THR A 39 -29.46 24.33 -14.04
CA THR A 39 -28.09 24.08 -13.61
C THR A 39 -27.57 25.30 -12.87
N SER A 40 -27.76 25.33 -11.55
CA SER A 40 -27.02 26.24 -10.67
C SER A 40 -25.54 26.02 -10.93
N SER A 41 -24.86 27.05 -11.44
CA SER A 41 -23.42 27.04 -11.65
C SER A 41 -22.74 26.86 -10.30
N ILE A 42 -22.24 25.66 -10.01
CA ILE A 42 -21.40 25.42 -8.84
C ILE A 42 -20.09 26.17 -9.07
N SER A 43 -19.96 27.32 -8.41
CA SER A 43 -18.76 28.13 -8.37
C SER A 43 -17.65 27.35 -7.67
N ASN A 44 -16.62 26.97 -8.43
CA ASN A 44 -15.39 26.40 -7.88
C ASN A 44 -14.58 27.46 -7.10
N SER A 45 -14.93 27.71 -5.84
CA SER A 45 -13.96 28.10 -4.80
C SER A 45 -14.61 28.21 -3.41
N SER A 46 -14.40 27.21 -2.56
CA SER A 46 -14.44 27.36 -1.10
C SER A 46 -13.67 26.21 -0.46
N ALA A 47 -12.90 26.49 0.60
CA ALA A 47 -12.44 25.42 1.49
C ALA A 47 -13.66 24.68 2.06
N PRO A 48 -13.59 23.37 2.33
CA PRO A 48 -14.69 22.68 2.98
C PRO A 48 -14.96 23.32 4.34
N GLU A 49 -16.23 23.67 4.58
CA GLU A 49 -16.69 24.17 5.87
C GLU A 49 -16.42 23.10 6.95
N LEU A 50 -15.62 23.46 7.95
CA LEU A 50 -15.17 22.53 8.99
C LEU A 50 -16.34 22.25 9.95
N GLU A 51 -16.62 20.98 10.22
CA GLU A 51 -17.57 20.60 11.29
C GLU A 51 -17.09 21.16 12.64
N ALA A 52 -17.99 21.53 13.55
CA ALA A 52 -17.65 22.21 14.81
C ALA A 52 -16.55 21.49 15.63
N TRP A 53 -16.59 20.16 15.70
CA TRP A 53 -15.55 19.39 16.40
C TRP A 53 -14.19 19.40 15.69
N GLU A 54 -14.14 19.63 14.37
CA GLU A 54 -12.88 19.82 13.66
C GLU A 54 -12.23 21.13 14.05
N VAL A 55 -13.06 22.17 14.27
CA VAL A 55 -12.61 23.44 14.84
C VAL A 55 -12.13 23.22 16.28
N ASP A 56 -12.86 22.49 17.12
CA ASP A 56 -12.42 22.17 18.49
C ASP A 56 -11.11 21.36 18.51
N ALA A 57 -11.00 20.35 17.64
CA ALA A 57 -9.79 19.52 17.52
C ALA A 57 -8.60 20.33 16.97
N GLN A 58 -8.83 21.23 16.00
CA GLN A 58 -7.80 22.14 15.49
C GLN A 58 -7.38 23.15 16.55
N ASN A 59 -8.32 23.82 17.23
CA ASN A 59 -8.04 24.71 18.35
C ASN A 59 -7.22 24.01 19.43
N TYR A 60 -7.58 22.75 19.75
CA TYR A 60 -6.80 21.95 20.69
C TYR A 60 -5.39 21.63 20.19
N LEU A 61 -5.21 21.20 18.94
CA LEU A 61 -3.87 20.98 18.38
C LEU A 61 -3.07 22.29 18.29
N GLN A 62 -3.73 23.42 18.05
CA GLN A 62 -3.11 24.73 17.90
C GLN A 62 -2.71 25.39 19.21
N SER A 63 -3.37 25.08 20.33
CA SER A 63 -3.09 25.69 21.66
C SER A 63 -1.71 25.35 22.26
N LEU A 64 -0.89 24.53 21.58
CA LEU A 64 0.51 24.33 21.91
C LEU A 64 1.35 25.57 21.55
N PRO A 65 2.36 25.93 22.38
CA PRO A 65 3.38 26.91 22.01
C PRO A 65 4.04 26.55 20.68
N GLU A 66 4.30 27.54 19.82
CA GLU A 66 4.93 27.29 18.51
C GLU A 66 6.41 26.90 18.60
N SER A 67 7.06 27.14 19.74
CA SER A 67 8.47 26.91 19.98
C SER A 67 8.80 25.43 20.18
N HIS A 68 8.87 24.67 19.07
CA HIS A 68 9.42 23.31 19.05
C HIS A 68 10.52 23.17 17.98
N PRO A 69 11.67 22.54 18.27
CA PRO A 69 12.80 22.45 17.32
C PRO A 69 12.47 21.65 16.04
N ASP A 70 11.63 20.63 16.14
CA ASP A 70 11.08 19.95 14.97
C ASP A 70 9.96 20.78 14.34
N THR A 71 10.29 21.46 13.24
CA THR A 71 9.34 22.18 12.38
C THR A 71 9.12 21.44 11.07
N GLN A 72 8.05 21.79 10.34
CA GLN A 72 7.80 21.30 8.98
C GLN A 72 9.00 21.58 8.06
N ALA A 73 9.62 22.76 8.15
CA ALA A 73 10.75 23.16 7.32
C ALA A 73 11.99 22.27 7.53
N ASN A 74 12.22 21.81 8.77
CA ASN A 74 13.37 20.98 9.12
C ASN A 74 13.23 19.52 8.65
N THR A 75 12.01 19.05 8.38
CA THR A 75 11.71 17.61 8.22
C THR A 75 12.24 17.01 6.92
N LEU A 76 12.54 17.82 5.90
CA LEU A 76 13.25 17.41 4.67
C LEU A 76 14.64 18.03 4.51
N ALA A 77 15.13 18.76 5.53
CA ALA A 77 16.42 19.43 5.47
C ALA A 77 17.58 18.42 5.50
N ILE A 78 18.70 18.80 4.89
CA ILE A 78 19.98 18.07 4.96
C ILE A 78 21.09 19.03 5.34
N SER A 79 22.04 18.57 6.15
CA SER A 79 23.12 19.40 6.68
C SER A 79 24.09 19.85 5.57
N PRO A 80 24.83 20.96 5.75
CA PRO A 80 25.87 21.37 4.81
C PRO A 80 26.91 20.26 4.53
N ALA A 81 27.27 19.48 5.56
CA ALA A 81 28.18 18.35 5.43
C ALA A 81 27.59 17.22 4.55
N MET A 82 26.30 16.89 4.70
CA MET A 82 25.63 15.92 3.84
C MET A 82 25.62 16.37 2.36
N ARG A 83 25.37 17.66 2.11
CA ARG A 83 25.41 18.23 0.76
C ARG A 83 26.80 18.14 0.14
N ALA A 84 27.83 18.55 0.88
CA ALA A 84 29.22 18.50 0.43
C ALA A 84 29.63 17.08 0.05
N LEU A 85 29.40 16.10 0.95
CA LEU A 85 29.71 14.69 0.74
C LEU A 85 28.98 14.09 -0.47
N VAL A 86 27.68 14.36 -0.61
CA VAL A 86 26.89 13.82 -1.74
C VAL A 86 27.28 14.48 -3.06
N ARG A 87 27.62 15.76 -3.08
CA ARG A 87 28.19 16.42 -4.27
C ARG A 87 29.54 15.83 -4.64
N GLU A 88 30.48 15.75 -3.70
CA GLU A 88 31.82 15.17 -3.93
C GLU A 88 31.73 13.77 -4.54
N LYS A 89 30.88 12.90 -3.97
CA LYS A 89 30.77 11.50 -4.33
C LYS A 89 29.93 11.23 -5.60
N PHE A 90 29.00 12.12 -5.97
CA PHE A 90 28.02 11.86 -7.02
C PHE A 90 27.80 12.98 -8.06
N ASP A 91 28.34 14.19 -7.92
CA ASP A 91 28.07 15.32 -8.86
C ASP A 91 28.57 15.06 -10.29
N ARG A 92 29.59 14.21 -10.48
CA ARG A 92 30.02 13.75 -11.82
C ARG A 92 29.00 12.84 -12.52
N LEU A 93 27.89 12.48 -11.88
CA LEU A 93 26.86 11.61 -12.40
C LEU A 93 25.55 12.39 -12.57
N ARG A 94 24.83 12.16 -13.67
CA ARG A 94 23.51 12.79 -13.93
C ARG A 94 22.38 11.75 -14.07
N GLY A 95 21.21 12.10 -13.55
CA GLY A 95 19.96 11.35 -13.70
C GLY A 95 19.99 9.94 -13.10
N HIS A 96 19.47 8.96 -13.86
CA HIS A 96 19.27 7.56 -13.42
C HIS A 96 20.52 6.90 -12.80
N ALA A 97 21.70 7.15 -13.39
CA ALA A 97 22.94 6.52 -12.92
C ALA A 97 23.30 6.98 -11.50
N SER A 98 22.99 8.25 -11.18
CA SER A 98 23.15 8.84 -9.86
C SER A 98 22.14 8.27 -8.87
N ALA A 99 20.84 8.24 -9.22
CA ALA A 99 19.78 7.76 -8.34
C ALA A 99 20.04 6.32 -7.87
N ALA A 100 20.39 5.42 -8.79
CA ALA A 100 20.66 4.02 -8.48
C ALA A 100 21.97 3.81 -7.70
N LYS A 101 23.00 4.65 -7.92
CA LYS A 101 24.24 4.60 -7.14
C LYS A 101 24.08 5.20 -5.75
N LEU A 102 23.28 6.25 -5.60
CA LEU A 102 22.96 6.88 -4.32
C LEU A 102 22.14 5.94 -3.44
N ALA A 103 21.04 5.39 -3.95
CA ALA A 103 20.22 4.42 -3.21
C ALA A 103 21.03 3.17 -2.83
N ARG A 104 21.86 2.66 -3.74
CA ARG A 104 22.77 1.55 -3.43
C ARG A 104 23.79 1.93 -2.35
N TRP A 105 24.41 3.12 -2.43
CA TRP A 105 25.38 3.57 -1.43
C TRP A 105 24.77 3.72 -0.03
N LEU A 106 23.49 4.05 0.08
CA LEU A 106 22.79 4.04 1.37
C LEU A 106 22.53 2.63 1.93
N ILE A 107 22.59 1.58 1.11
CA ILE A 107 22.25 0.19 1.50
C ILE A 107 23.51 -0.70 1.62
N ASP A 108 24.51 -0.50 0.75
CA ASP A 108 25.72 -1.31 0.69
C ASP A 108 26.64 -1.10 1.90
N ARG A 109 27.28 -2.19 2.36
CA ARG A 109 28.26 -2.20 3.46
C ARG A 109 29.50 -1.36 3.19
N ASP A 110 29.96 -1.32 1.93
CA ASP A 110 31.07 -0.48 1.47
C ASP A 110 30.64 0.99 1.22
N GLY A 111 29.42 1.34 1.65
CA GLY A 111 28.81 2.65 1.48
C GLY A 111 28.55 3.35 2.81
N HIS A 112 27.29 3.68 3.06
CA HIS A 112 26.80 4.24 4.32
C HIS A 112 25.99 3.20 5.14
N ALA A 113 25.60 2.08 4.52
CA ALA A 113 25.09 0.88 5.18
C ALA A 113 23.96 1.13 6.22
N MET A 114 22.80 1.62 5.76
CA MET A 114 21.68 1.88 6.67
C MET A 114 21.05 0.59 7.22
N ASP A 115 21.06 0.44 8.53
CA ASP A 115 20.34 -0.63 9.24
C ASP A 115 18.82 -0.39 9.21
N TYR A 116 18.06 -1.45 8.92
CA TYR A 116 16.59 -1.38 8.92
C TYR A 116 16.03 -1.53 10.34
N ASP A 117 15.42 -0.47 10.85
CA ASP A 117 14.75 -0.43 12.15
C ASP A 117 13.35 0.13 11.99
N VAL A 118 12.32 -0.69 12.26
CA VAL A 118 10.90 -0.32 12.14
C VAL A 118 10.55 0.90 13.00
N SER A 119 11.18 1.05 14.16
CA SER A 119 10.92 2.12 15.13
C SER A 119 11.60 3.45 14.79
N ALA A 120 12.58 3.44 13.87
CA ALA A 120 13.39 4.59 13.48
C ALA A 120 12.62 5.59 12.60
N ASN A 121 11.75 6.38 13.24
CA ASN A 121 10.99 7.49 12.65
C ASN A 121 11.83 8.77 12.65
N LEU A 122 12.77 8.85 11.73
CA LEU A 122 13.86 9.81 11.69
C LEU A 122 13.76 10.76 10.49
N THR A 123 14.14 12.02 10.70
CA THR A 123 14.40 12.99 9.62
C THR A 123 15.64 12.60 8.81
N PRO A 124 15.90 13.19 7.62
CA PRO A 124 17.11 12.91 6.85
C PRO A 124 18.40 13.09 7.65
N VAL A 125 18.52 14.15 8.46
CA VAL A 125 19.74 14.43 9.23
C VAL A 125 19.97 13.37 10.30
N GLU A 126 18.92 12.95 11.00
CA GLU A 126 19.01 11.92 12.04
C GLU A 126 19.30 10.55 11.43
N ALA A 127 18.57 10.15 10.38
CA ALA A 127 18.74 8.86 9.70
C ALA A 127 20.16 8.71 9.12
N PHE A 128 20.72 9.78 8.55
CA PHE A 128 22.08 9.83 8.03
C PHE A 128 23.15 9.87 9.13
N ARG A 129 22.88 10.51 10.26
CA ARG A 129 23.81 10.53 11.41
C ARG A 129 23.87 9.17 12.12
N GLU A 130 22.72 8.52 12.25
CA GLU A 130 22.55 7.28 13.02
C GLU A 130 22.74 6.00 12.20
N GLY A 131 22.86 6.11 10.86
CA GLY A 131 23.06 4.96 9.99
C GLY A 131 21.91 3.95 10.02
N ARG A 132 20.67 4.40 10.30
CA ARG A 132 19.50 3.53 10.43
C ARG A 132 18.21 4.21 9.97
N GLY A 133 17.19 3.42 9.67
CA GLY A 133 15.85 3.93 9.38
C GLY A 133 14.82 2.84 9.08
N ASN A 134 13.52 3.19 9.17
CA ASN A 134 12.47 2.43 8.51
C ASN A 134 12.35 2.85 7.03
N CYS A 135 11.44 2.23 6.29
CA CYS A 135 11.23 2.49 4.86
C CYS A 135 10.86 3.94 4.55
N LEU A 136 10.12 4.61 5.44
CA LEU A 136 9.72 5.99 5.26
C LEU A 136 10.91 6.94 5.49
N SER A 137 11.65 6.76 6.59
CA SER A 137 12.86 7.54 6.92
C SER A 137 13.91 7.39 5.82
N PHE A 138 14.14 6.17 5.32
CA PHE A 138 15.01 5.91 4.16
C PHE A 138 14.51 6.62 2.90
N THR A 139 13.22 6.51 2.57
CA THR A 139 12.65 7.12 1.36
C THR A 139 12.78 8.65 1.41
N ILE A 140 12.53 9.25 2.57
CA ILE A 140 12.67 10.69 2.83
C ILE A 140 14.13 11.13 2.71
N LEU A 141 15.08 10.41 3.32
CA LEU A 141 16.52 10.68 3.17
C LEU A 141 16.99 10.57 1.72
N LEU A 142 16.64 9.48 1.03
CA LEU A 142 16.98 9.25 -0.37
C LEU A 142 16.44 10.37 -1.26
N ALA A 143 15.18 10.77 -1.08
CA ALA A 143 14.58 11.88 -1.82
C ALA A 143 15.29 13.22 -1.54
N ALA A 144 15.66 13.49 -0.29
CA ALA A 144 16.35 14.73 0.07
C ALA A 144 17.77 14.81 -0.51
N LEU A 145 18.56 13.73 -0.43
CA LEU A 145 19.89 13.65 -1.05
C LEU A 145 19.83 13.65 -2.59
N ALA A 146 18.81 13.01 -3.18
CA ALA A 146 18.60 13.01 -4.62
C ALA A 146 18.25 14.42 -5.15
N ARG A 147 17.46 15.20 -4.39
CA ARG A 147 17.10 16.59 -4.73
C ARG A 147 18.34 17.49 -4.83
N GLU A 148 19.32 17.31 -3.96
CA GLU A 148 20.61 18.04 -3.99
C GLU A 148 21.44 17.75 -5.26
N LEU A 149 21.23 16.58 -5.89
CA LEU A 149 21.82 16.18 -7.17
C LEU A 149 20.94 16.53 -8.39
N GLY A 150 19.83 17.25 -8.20
CA GLY A 150 18.88 17.59 -9.28
C GLY A 150 18.04 16.40 -9.77
N ILE A 151 17.81 15.40 -8.91
CA ILE A 151 17.06 14.18 -9.25
C ILE A 151 15.69 14.23 -8.58
N GLU A 152 14.62 14.31 -9.37
CA GLU A 152 13.25 14.20 -8.87
C GLU A 152 12.94 12.75 -8.48
N MET A 153 12.73 12.52 -7.19
CA MET A 153 12.21 11.27 -6.62
C MET A 153 10.73 11.46 -6.27
N ARG A 154 9.92 10.42 -6.49
CA ARG A 154 8.50 10.43 -6.13
C ARG A 154 8.22 9.47 -5.00
N PHE A 155 7.47 9.92 -4.00
CA PHE A 155 7.00 9.06 -2.93
C PHE A 155 5.87 8.17 -3.44
N ASN A 156 5.86 6.91 -3.02
CA ASN A 156 4.88 5.95 -3.47
C ASN A 156 4.52 4.98 -2.33
N GLU A 157 3.23 4.93 -2.04
CA GLU A 157 2.62 4.18 -0.94
C GLU A 157 2.16 2.82 -1.44
N VAL A 158 2.43 1.78 -0.67
CA VAL A 158 2.05 0.39 -0.98
C VAL A 158 0.89 -0.05 -0.09
N ASP A 159 -0.17 -0.54 -0.73
CA ASP A 159 -1.33 -1.14 -0.05
C ASP A 159 -1.01 -2.57 0.38
N LEU A 160 -0.30 -2.69 1.50
CA LEU A 160 -0.16 -3.97 2.19
C LEU A 160 -1.53 -4.44 2.71
N PRO A 161 -1.84 -5.75 2.66
CA PRO A 161 -3.03 -6.30 3.31
C PRO A 161 -2.93 -6.20 4.83
N ASP A 162 -4.08 -6.05 5.49
CA ASP A 162 -4.21 -6.29 6.93
C ASP A 162 -3.67 -7.70 7.26
N GLU A 163 -2.55 -7.76 7.98
CA GLU A 163 -2.02 -9.04 8.48
C GLU A 163 -2.80 -9.48 9.73
N TRP A 164 -3.07 -10.78 9.84
CA TRP A 164 -3.79 -11.34 10.97
C TRP A 164 -2.91 -11.39 12.22
N GLY A 165 -3.45 -10.96 13.36
CA GLY A 165 -2.90 -11.29 14.70
C GLY A 165 -1.64 -10.54 15.15
N LEU A 166 -1.04 -9.67 14.34
CA LEU A 166 0.10 -8.84 14.76
C LEU A 166 -0.35 -7.59 15.52
N GLY A 167 -0.78 -7.83 16.75
CA GLY A 167 -1.12 -6.83 17.74
C GLY A 167 -2.05 -7.42 18.79
N ASP A 168 -1.57 -7.47 20.03
CA ASP A 168 -2.45 -7.55 21.19
C ASP A 168 -3.59 -6.54 21.05
N GLU A 169 -4.78 -6.87 21.57
CA GLU A 169 -6.04 -6.13 21.43
C GLU A 169 -5.96 -4.61 21.75
N LYS A 170 -4.87 -4.21 22.41
CA LYS A 170 -4.54 -2.88 22.90
C LYS A 170 -4.04 -1.90 21.81
N HIS A 171 -3.28 -2.34 20.79
CA HIS A 171 -2.65 -1.41 19.83
C HIS A 171 -2.74 -1.88 18.37
N LEU A 172 -3.58 -1.19 17.60
CA LEU A 172 -3.70 -1.42 16.15
C LEU A 172 -2.66 -0.54 15.43
N ILE A 173 -1.44 -1.04 15.32
CA ILE A 173 -0.32 -0.33 14.67
C ILE A 173 -0.44 -0.50 13.15
N LEU A 174 -0.49 0.62 12.43
CA LEU A 174 -0.68 0.65 10.98
C LEU A 174 0.66 0.69 10.25
N TYR A 175 1.08 -0.47 9.73
CA TYR A 175 2.23 -0.54 8.83
C TYR A 175 1.82 -0.22 7.38
N ARG A 176 1.67 1.07 7.09
CA ARG A 176 1.70 1.57 5.71
C ARG A 176 3.15 1.59 5.24
N HIS A 177 3.41 1.02 4.06
CA HIS A 177 4.76 0.96 3.50
C HIS A 177 4.95 2.02 2.42
N VAL A 178 6.12 2.66 2.39
CA VAL A 178 6.46 3.72 1.42
C VAL A 178 7.81 3.41 0.79
N ASN A 179 7.90 3.59 -0.52
CA ASN A 179 9.11 3.47 -1.31
C ASN A 179 9.31 4.70 -2.22
N ALA A 180 10.50 4.81 -2.81
CA ALA A 180 10.83 5.89 -3.74
C ALA A 180 10.74 5.39 -5.19
N LEU A 181 10.10 6.16 -6.07
CA LEU A 181 10.12 5.94 -7.50
C LEU A 181 10.99 6.97 -8.22
N TYR A 182 11.78 6.51 -9.18
CA TYR A 182 12.44 7.36 -10.17
C TYR A 182 11.92 7.01 -11.57
N LYS A 183 11.46 8.01 -12.33
CA LYS A 183 10.92 7.83 -13.68
C LYS A 183 11.87 8.44 -14.73
N ARG A 184 12.25 7.65 -15.74
CA ARG A 184 13.00 8.10 -16.92
C ARG A 184 12.31 7.62 -18.19
N GLY A 185 11.62 8.53 -18.88
CA GLY A 185 10.77 8.19 -20.02
C GLY A 185 9.69 7.18 -19.60
N HIS A 186 9.67 6.02 -20.25
CA HIS A 186 8.73 4.93 -19.92
C HIS A 186 9.23 3.99 -18.80
N ARG A 187 10.48 4.10 -18.35
CA ARG A 187 11.03 3.24 -17.30
C ARG A 187 10.79 3.87 -15.93
N THR A 188 10.25 3.09 -15.00
CA THR A 188 10.12 3.44 -13.59
C THR A 188 10.98 2.47 -12.77
N GLN A 189 11.83 2.99 -11.89
CA GLN A 189 12.62 2.22 -10.94
C GLN A 189 12.09 2.44 -9.53
N VAL A 190 11.98 1.36 -8.75
CA VAL A 190 11.62 1.38 -7.33
C VAL A 190 12.90 1.31 -6.49
N PHE A 191 12.97 2.11 -5.43
CA PHE A 191 14.01 2.06 -4.40
C PHE A 191 13.36 1.94 -3.03
N ASP A 192 13.87 1.03 -2.23
CA ASP A 192 13.22 0.59 -1.00
C ASP A 192 14.26 -0.08 -0.09
N LEU A 193 14.12 0.10 1.22
CA LEU A 193 14.99 -0.52 2.23
C LEU A 193 14.47 -1.90 2.68
N ALA A 194 13.20 -2.23 2.42
CA ALA A 194 12.54 -3.46 2.87
C ALA A 194 12.01 -4.31 1.70
N LEU A 195 12.80 -4.42 0.63
CA LEU A 195 12.48 -5.16 -0.62
C LEU A 195 12.06 -6.62 -0.40
N ASP A 196 12.54 -7.25 0.67
CA ASP A 196 12.32 -8.64 1.04
C ASP A 196 11.07 -8.84 1.93
N ARG A 197 10.56 -7.77 2.56
CA ARG A 197 9.45 -7.85 3.53
C ARG A 197 8.06 -7.89 2.91
N TYR A 198 7.93 -7.52 1.64
CA TYR A 198 6.64 -7.55 0.94
C TYR A 198 6.80 -7.84 -0.56
N ASP A 199 5.70 -8.22 -1.21
CA ASP A 199 5.69 -8.45 -2.65
C ASP A 199 5.33 -7.15 -3.39
N GLN A 200 6.29 -6.64 -4.17
CA GLN A 200 6.19 -5.41 -4.96
C GLN A 200 5.02 -5.38 -5.96
N ARG A 201 4.29 -6.49 -6.16
CA ARG A 201 3.09 -6.54 -7.00
C ARG A 201 1.80 -6.18 -6.25
N TYR A 202 1.85 -5.86 -4.96
CA TYR A 202 0.72 -5.19 -4.28
C TYR A 202 0.38 -3.85 -4.94
N PRO A 203 -0.88 -3.37 -4.83
CA PRO A 203 -1.25 -2.07 -5.36
C PRO A 203 -0.38 -0.98 -4.74
N GLN A 204 0.03 -0.02 -5.57
CA GLN A 204 0.84 1.11 -5.14
C GLN A 204 0.32 2.38 -5.81
N ARG A 205 0.47 3.52 -5.13
CA ARG A 205 0.09 4.84 -5.63
C ARG A 205 1.19 5.85 -5.34
N VAL A 206 1.50 6.70 -6.32
CA VAL A 206 2.30 7.91 -6.07
C VAL A 206 1.53 8.80 -5.10
N ILE A 207 2.20 9.29 -4.07
CA ILE A 207 1.63 10.21 -3.09
C ILE A 207 2.37 11.56 -3.15
N PRO A 208 1.70 12.68 -2.79
CA PRO A 208 2.38 13.96 -2.60
C PRO A 208 3.46 13.86 -1.52
N GLU A 209 4.54 14.62 -1.69
CA GLU A 209 5.62 14.74 -0.70
C GLU A 209 5.08 15.16 0.67
N GLN A 210 4.12 16.09 0.70
CA GLN A 210 3.43 16.54 1.92
C GLN A 210 2.76 15.40 2.67
N LYS A 211 2.19 14.39 1.97
CA LYS A 211 1.63 13.19 2.61
C LYS A 211 2.74 12.33 3.22
N ALA A 212 3.89 12.18 2.58
CA ALA A 212 5.01 11.43 3.13
C ALA A 212 5.59 12.10 4.39
N ILE A 213 5.72 13.43 4.40
CA ILE A 213 6.10 14.21 5.60
C ILE A 213 5.04 14.03 6.70
N ALA A 214 3.74 14.11 6.37
CA ALA A 214 2.66 13.90 7.32
C ALA A 214 2.70 12.48 7.94
N MET A 215 3.03 11.46 7.15
CA MET A 215 3.23 10.09 7.64
C MET A 215 4.41 10.00 8.63
N LEU A 216 5.51 10.72 8.40
CA LEU A 216 6.66 10.72 9.32
C LEU A 216 6.29 11.39 10.65
N HIS A 217 5.65 12.57 10.61
CA HIS A 217 5.15 13.21 11.83
C HIS A 217 4.13 12.33 12.55
N ASN A 218 3.17 11.73 11.84
CA ASN A 218 2.22 10.79 12.42
C ASN A 218 2.92 9.63 13.16
N ASN A 219 3.95 9.03 12.56
CA ASN A 219 4.66 7.93 13.21
C ASN A 219 5.47 8.41 14.43
N ARG A 220 6.11 9.59 14.35
CA ARG A 220 6.75 10.24 15.51
C ARG A 220 5.73 10.54 16.61
N ALA A 221 4.51 10.98 16.27
CA ALA A 221 3.44 11.19 17.23
C ALA A 221 3.03 9.90 17.95
N MET A 222 2.89 8.80 17.22
CA MET A 222 2.54 7.51 17.81
C MET A 222 3.67 6.95 18.69
N ALA A 223 4.94 7.15 18.34
CA ALA A 223 6.08 6.83 19.19
C ALA A 223 6.10 7.67 20.48
N ALA A 224 5.90 8.99 20.36
CA ALA A 224 5.76 9.88 21.52
C ALA A 224 4.57 9.46 22.42
N LEU A 225 3.43 9.07 21.83
CA LEU A 225 2.25 8.60 22.55
C LEU A 225 2.50 7.27 23.29
N GLN A 226 3.25 6.35 22.68
CA GLN A 226 3.71 5.11 23.33
C GLN A 226 4.62 5.42 24.53
N ASN A 227 5.52 6.39 24.39
CA ASN A 227 6.41 6.88 25.45
C ASN A 227 5.74 7.84 26.45
N ASN A 228 4.41 8.02 26.38
CA ASN A 228 3.63 8.94 27.23
C ASN A 228 4.03 10.43 27.15
N GLN A 229 4.68 10.84 26.06
CA GLN A 229 5.10 12.22 25.77
C GLN A 229 3.97 12.98 25.07
N LEU A 230 2.90 13.29 25.81
CA LEU A 230 1.63 13.79 25.24
C LEU A 230 1.78 15.08 24.42
N GLU A 231 2.48 16.08 24.96
CA GLU A 231 2.68 17.37 24.27
C GLU A 231 3.48 17.21 22.96
N LEU A 232 4.46 16.31 22.94
CA LEU A 232 5.23 15.98 21.73
C LEU A 232 4.38 15.23 20.70
N ALA A 233 3.53 14.29 21.16
CA ALA A 233 2.59 13.59 20.29
C ALA A 233 1.58 14.56 19.66
N ARG A 234 1.05 15.49 20.45
CA ARG A 234 0.14 16.56 20.04
C ARG A 234 0.78 17.51 19.02
N HIS A 235 2.05 17.89 19.23
CA HIS A 235 2.82 18.72 18.30
C HIS A 235 2.98 18.04 16.94
N TYR A 236 3.39 16.77 16.92
CA TYR A 236 3.53 16.04 15.67
C TYR A 236 2.18 15.75 14.98
N LEU A 237 1.08 15.57 15.73
CA LEU A 237 -0.27 15.48 15.15
C LEU A 237 -0.72 16.81 14.53
N LYS A 238 -0.43 17.96 15.16
CA LYS A 238 -0.66 19.31 14.59
C LYS A 238 0.00 19.42 13.21
N LEU A 239 1.29 19.07 13.10
CA LEU A 239 2.03 19.09 11.84
C LEU A 239 1.47 18.10 10.80
N ALA A 240 1.16 16.86 11.20
CA ALA A 240 0.65 15.84 10.29
C ALA A 240 -0.72 16.22 9.69
N VAL A 241 -1.65 16.71 10.52
CA VAL A 241 -3.01 17.10 10.09
C VAL A 241 -2.95 18.32 9.17
N ALA A 242 -2.09 19.30 9.46
CA ALA A 242 -1.89 20.48 8.59
C ALA A 242 -1.35 20.10 7.19
N LEU A 243 -0.45 19.11 7.13
CA LEU A 243 0.17 18.66 5.89
C LEU A 243 -0.73 17.76 5.02
N ALA A 244 -1.61 16.96 5.63
CA ALA A 244 -2.45 16.00 4.91
C ALA A 244 -3.86 15.86 5.53
N PRO A 245 -4.69 16.93 5.53
CA PRO A 245 -6.03 16.90 6.13
C PRO A 245 -7.01 15.93 5.44
N ALA A 246 -6.64 15.41 4.27
CA ALA A 246 -7.37 14.40 3.50
C ALA A 246 -6.85 12.96 3.68
N TYR A 247 -6.04 12.66 4.70
CA TYR A 247 -5.50 11.31 4.95
C TYR A 247 -6.22 10.61 6.14
N PRO A 248 -7.04 9.55 5.90
CA PRO A 248 -7.90 8.95 6.93
C PRO A 248 -7.14 8.38 8.14
N ASP A 249 -5.98 7.75 7.91
CA ASP A 249 -5.20 7.08 8.96
C ASP A 249 -4.69 8.08 10.02
N LEU A 250 -4.54 9.38 9.69
CA LEU A 250 -4.22 10.42 10.67
C LEU A 250 -5.32 10.58 11.71
N PHE A 251 -6.59 10.55 11.29
CA PHE A 251 -7.72 10.75 12.20
C PHE A 251 -7.96 9.51 13.08
N ALA A 252 -7.59 8.32 12.59
CA ALA A 252 -7.54 7.12 13.43
C ALA A 252 -6.47 7.21 14.54
N ASN A 253 -5.32 7.81 14.26
CA ASN A 253 -4.25 8.03 15.24
C ASN A 253 -4.52 9.23 16.16
N LEU A 254 -5.11 10.31 15.64
CA LEU A 254 -5.59 11.45 16.42
C LEU A 254 -6.64 11.01 17.46
N ALA A 255 -7.51 10.06 17.11
CA ALA A 255 -8.41 9.45 18.08
C ALA A 255 -7.69 8.62 19.14
N ALA A 256 -6.62 7.89 18.78
CA ALA A 256 -5.81 7.18 19.77
C ALA A 256 -5.13 8.13 20.78
N PHE A 257 -4.70 9.30 20.30
CA PHE A 257 -4.21 10.40 21.13
C PHE A 257 -5.31 10.97 22.04
N PHE A 258 -6.47 11.39 21.50
CA PHE A 258 -7.57 11.92 22.31
C PHE A 258 -8.07 10.94 23.37
N LYS A 259 -8.09 9.63 23.09
CA LYS A 259 -8.40 8.60 24.10
C LYS A 259 -7.39 8.56 25.24
N ARG A 260 -6.10 8.76 24.95
CA ARG A 260 -5.05 8.79 25.99
C ARG A 260 -5.22 9.99 26.91
N GLU A 261 -5.72 11.11 26.39
CA GLU A 261 -6.08 12.31 27.17
C GLU A 261 -7.48 12.24 27.82
N GLY A 262 -8.21 11.14 27.69
CA GLY A 262 -9.58 11.01 28.21
C GLY A 262 -10.64 11.83 27.46
N ARG A 263 -10.32 12.37 26.27
CA ARG A 263 -11.20 13.19 25.43
C ARG A 263 -12.03 12.29 24.50
N TRP A 264 -12.90 11.47 25.10
CA TRP A 264 -13.63 10.41 24.40
C TRP A 264 -14.51 10.92 23.24
N ASP A 265 -15.13 12.10 23.37
CA ASP A 265 -16.00 12.66 22.33
C ASP A 265 -15.23 13.15 21.10
N LEU A 266 -14.03 13.74 21.30
CA LEU A 266 -13.13 14.11 20.20
C LEU A 266 -12.55 12.87 19.51
N ALA A 267 -12.29 11.81 20.29
CA ALA A 267 -11.87 10.52 19.72
C ALA A 267 -12.98 9.85 18.89
N GLU A 268 -14.24 9.89 19.32
CA GLU A 268 -15.36 9.37 18.54
C GLU A 268 -15.48 10.10 17.20
N GLN A 269 -15.43 11.43 17.21
CA GLN A 269 -15.63 12.25 16.02
C GLN A 269 -14.45 12.15 15.03
N ALA A 270 -13.21 12.11 15.53
CA ALA A 270 -12.05 11.82 14.69
C ALA A 270 -12.16 10.44 14.00
N LEU A 271 -12.66 9.41 14.69
CA LEU A 271 -12.88 8.11 14.08
C LEU A 271 -14.03 8.10 13.06
N HIS A 272 -15.13 8.82 13.32
CA HIS A 272 -16.19 8.98 12.31
C HIS A 272 -15.68 9.74 11.10
N LYS A 273 -14.77 10.72 11.25
CA LYS A 273 -14.11 11.35 10.11
C LYS A 273 -13.30 10.34 9.29
N ALA A 274 -12.41 9.58 9.93
CA ALA A 274 -11.65 8.51 9.26
C ALA A 274 -12.58 7.56 8.48
N PHE A 275 -13.70 7.14 9.11
CA PHE A 275 -14.66 6.23 8.51
C PHE A 275 -15.53 6.87 7.40
N ARG A 276 -15.80 8.19 7.44
CA ARG A 276 -16.49 8.90 6.36
C ARG A 276 -15.59 9.09 5.14
N MET A 277 -14.29 9.33 5.36
CA MET A 277 -13.29 9.48 4.30
C MET A 277 -12.95 8.15 3.61
N ASP A 278 -12.90 7.05 4.37
CA ASP A 278 -12.86 5.69 3.82
C ASP A 278 -13.87 4.75 4.53
N PRO A 279 -15.10 4.64 4.00
CA PRO A 279 -16.10 3.69 4.49
C PRO A 279 -15.73 2.21 4.28
N GLY A 280 -14.71 1.95 3.45
CA GLY A 280 -14.10 0.63 3.25
C GLY A 280 -13.01 0.31 4.29
N SER A 281 -12.68 1.23 5.19
CA SER A 281 -11.63 1.06 6.19
C SER A 281 -12.05 0.08 7.29
N SER A 282 -11.50 -1.13 7.23
CA SER A 282 -11.53 -2.12 8.31
C SER A 282 -10.98 -1.55 9.62
N ILE A 283 -9.98 -0.68 9.50
CA ILE A 283 -9.22 -0.01 10.54
C ILE A 283 -10.09 0.99 11.31
N ALA A 284 -10.69 1.96 10.62
CA ALA A 284 -11.55 2.97 11.25
C ALA A 284 -12.77 2.32 11.91
N ALA A 285 -13.37 1.33 11.23
CA ALA A 285 -14.48 0.56 11.78
C ALA A 285 -14.09 -0.25 13.04
N SER A 286 -12.92 -0.90 13.06
CA SER A 286 -12.42 -1.61 14.25
C SER A 286 -12.06 -0.67 15.40
N SER A 287 -11.55 0.52 15.12
CA SER A 287 -11.28 1.51 16.17
C SER A 287 -12.56 2.08 16.79
N LEU A 288 -13.64 2.26 16.00
CA LEU A 288 -14.97 2.61 16.51
C LEU A 288 -15.58 1.48 17.34
N GLU A 289 -15.49 0.24 16.87
CA GLU A 289 -15.92 -0.95 17.62
C GLU A 289 -15.28 -1.00 19.01
N ARG A 290 -13.96 -0.85 19.09
CA ARG A 290 -13.20 -0.86 20.33
C ARG A 290 -13.49 0.36 21.23
N LEU A 291 -13.73 1.54 20.64
CA LEU A 291 -14.14 2.73 21.39
C LEU A 291 -15.48 2.48 22.11
N TYR A 292 -16.50 2.04 21.38
CA TYR A 292 -17.82 1.76 21.95
C TYR A 292 -17.79 0.62 22.96
N ARG A 293 -16.97 -0.42 22.74
CA ARG A 293 -16.75 -1.49 23.72
C ARG A 293 -16.18 -0.95 25.03
N GLN A 294 -15.23 -0.01 24.97
CA GLN A 294 -14.67 0.62 26.16
C GLN A 294 -15.65 1.57 26.88
N GLN A 295 -16.57 2.19 26.14
CA GLN A 295 -17.68 2.99 26.69
C GLN A 295 -18.86 2.14 27.18
N GLY A 296 -18.83 0.81 27.03
CA GLY A 296 -19.94 -0.09 27.39
C GLY A 296 -21.09 -0.15 26.37
N ASP A 297 -21.04 0.60 25.26
CA ASP A 297 -22.05 0.58 24.20
C ASP A 297 -21.86 -0.64 23.28
N LEU A 298 -22.27 -1.80 23.78
CA LEU A 298 -22.19 -3.07 23.06
C LEU A 298 -23.04 -3.08 21.77
N LYS A 299 -24.05 -2.19 21.66
CA LYS A 299 -24.92 -2.09 20.49
C LYS A 299 -24.18 -1.42 19.33
N ARG A 300 -23.58 -0.24 19.54
CA ARG A 300 -22.74 0.43 18.54
C ARG A 300 -21.46 -0.38 18.27
N ALA A 301 -20.84 -0.98 19.29
CA ALA A 301 -19.69 -1.87 19.09
C ALA A 301 -20.02 -3.02 18.12
N LYS A 302 -21.10 -3.78 18.36
CA LYS A 302 -21.52 -4.88 17.48
C LYS A 302 -21.87 -4.43 16.05
N ALA A 303 -22.36 -3.21 15.87
CA ALA A 303 -22.62 -2.63 14.54
C ALA A 303 -21.30 -2.34 13.79
N TYR A 304 -20.30 -1.76 14.46
CA TYR A 304 -19.01 -1.46 13.86
C TYR A 304 -18.11 -2.70 13.67
N ALA A 305 -18.24 -3.72 14.54
CA ALA A 305 -17.64 -5.03 14.32
C ALA A 305 -18.03 -5.63 12.97
N LYS A 306 -19.34 -5.62 12.64
CA LYS A 306 -19.85 -6.08 11.34
C LYS A 306 -19.35 -5.24 10.17
N LYS A 307 -19.23 -3.92 10.32
CA LYS A 307 -18.65 -3.04 9.29
C LYS A 307 -17.17 -3.39 9.02
N ALA A 308 -16.38 -3.57 10.08
CA ALA A 308 -14.97 -3.94 9.99
C ALA A 308 -14.77 -5.33 9.35
N GLU A 309 -15.58 -6.32 9.73
CA GLU A 309 -15.58 -7.66 9.12
C GLU A 309 -15.96 -7.59 7.63
N PHE A 310 -17.02 -6.87 7.29
CA PHE A 310 -17.47 -6.70 5.90
C PHE A 310 -16.41 -6.01 5.02
N ALA A 311 -15.75 -4.99 5.55
CA ALA A 311 -14.60 -4.32 4.91
C ALA A 311 -13.46 -5.32 4.62
N ARG A 312 -12.98 -6.04 5.64
CA ARG A 312 -11.94 -7.07 5.48
C ARG A 312 -12.33 -8.12 4.45
N LEU A 313 -13.55 -8.66 4.52
CA LEU A 313 -14.05 -9.69 3.60
C LEU A 313 -14.24 -9.21 2.16
N ARG A 314 -14.21 -7.90 1.91
CA ARG A 314 -14.21 -7.28 0.56
C ARG A 314 -12.81 -6.88 0.07
N ASN A 315 -11.80 -6.91 0.91
CA ASN A 315 -10.41 -6.74 0.47
C ASN A 315 -9.92 -8.03 -0.23
N PRO A 316 -9.55 -7.99 -1.52
CA PRO A 316 -9.06 -9.18 -2.24
C PRO A 316 -7.77 -9.74 -1.65
N TYR A 317 -6.90 -8.88 -1.10
CA TYR A 317 -5.62 -9.27 -0.53
C TYR A 317 -5.78 -9.90 0.87
N PHE A 318 -6.77 -9.47 1.65
CA PHE A 318 -7.18 -10.17 2.86
C PHE A 318 -7.68 -11.59 2.55
N GLN A 319 -8.53 -11.75 1.53
CA GLN A 319 -8.99 -13.07 1.06
C GLN A 319 -7.85 -13.96 0.55
N TYR A 320 -6.83 -13.37 -0.09
CA TYR A 320 -5.62 -14.06 -0.53
C TYR A 320 -4.74 -14.52 0.65
N GLN A 321 -4.49 -13.67 1.65
CA GLN A 321 -3.73 -14.06 2.84
C GLN A 321 -4.49 -15.10 3.68
N LEU A 322 -5.80 -14.96 3.82
CA LEU A 322 -6.66 -15.97 4.45
C LEU A 322 -6.57 -17.32 3.72
N ALA A 323 -6.54 -17.31 2.38
CA ALA A 323 -6.34 -18.52 1.59
C ALA A 323 -4.95 -19.15 1.81
N LYS A 324 -3.89 -18.35 1.96
CA LYS A 324 -2.54 -18.84 2.30
C LYS A 324 -2.51 -19.50 3.68
N HIS A 325 -3.04 -18.84 4.71
CA HIS A 325 -3.12 -19.38 6.07
C HIS A 325 -3.89 -20.71 6.09
N GLN A 326 -5.08 -20.72 5.49
CA GLN A 326 -5.90 -21.94 5.38
C GLN A 326 -5.20 -23.05 4.58
N PHE A 327 -4.34 -22.72 3.61
CA PHE A 327 -3.53 -23.71 2.91
C PHE A 327 -2.39 -24.27 3.79
N GLN A 328 -1.72 -23.42 4.57
CA GLN A 328 -0.69 -23.83 5.55
C GLN A 328 -1.29 -24.74 6.64
N GLU A 329 -2.50 -24.45 7.12
CA GLU A 329 -3.29 -25.31 8.02
C GLU A 329 -3.86 -26.57 7.34
N GLN A 330 -3.51 -26.85 6.07
CA GLN A 330 -4.03 -27.97 5.26
C GLN A 330 -5.56 -27.97 5.05
N ARG A 331 -6.25 -26.86 5.36
CA ARG A 331 -7.69 -26.65 5.17
C ARG A 331 -8.02 -26.30 3.72
N TYR A 332 -7.55 -27.10 2.77
CA TYR A 332 -7.57 -26.81 1.32
C TYR A 332 -8.97 -26.47 0.77
N LYS A 333 -10.04 -27.12 1.28
CA LYS A 333 -11.43 -26.81 0.90
C LYS A 333 -11.86 -25.39 1.29
N LEU A 334 -11.35 -24.85 2.39
CA LEU A 334 -11.59 -23.45 2.81
C LEU A 334 -10.69 -22.49 2.01
N ALA A 335 -9.40 -22.80 1.89
CA ALA A 335 -8.46 -22.02 1.07
C ALA A 335 -9.01 -21.79 -0.34
N ARG A 336 -9.61 -22.84 -0.93
CA ARG A 336 -10.29 -22.78 -2.25
C ARG A 336 -11.49 -21.83 -2.30
N ARG A 337 -12.23 -21.65 -1.21
CA ARG A 337 -13.34 -20.68 -1.13
C ARG A 337 -12.78 -19.26 -1.07
N SER A 338 -11.80 -19.03 -0.20
CA SER A 338 -11.15 -17.74 0.03
C SER A 338 -10.44 -17.24 -1.24
N ILE A 339 -9.65 -18.08 -1.92
CA ILE A 339 -8.94 -17.69 -3.14
C ILE A 339 -9.88 -17.37 -4.31
N ARG A 340 -10.99 -18.13 -4.46
CA ARG A 340 -12.03 -17.81 -5.46
C ARG A 340 -12.72 -16.49 -5.16
N ARG A 341 -12.85 -16.11 -3.87
CA ARG A 341 -13.38 -14.80 -3.48
C ARG A 341 -12.38 -13.67 -3.75
N ALA A 342 -11.08 -13.88 -3.51
CA ALA A 342 -10.02 -12.95 -3.92
C ALA A 342 -10.06 -12.70 -5.44
N GLN A 343 -10.08 -13.76 -6.25
CA GLN A 343 -10.20 -13.71 -7.71
C GLN A 343 -11.46 -12.99 -8.20
N LYS A 344 -12.60 -13.14 -7.51
CA LYS A 344 -13.87 -12.44 -7.83
C LYS A 344 -13.81 -10.95 -7.47
N LEU A 345 -13.13 -10.58 -6.39
CA LEU A 345 -12.96 -9.20 -5.95
C LEU A 345 -11.93 -8.44 -6.80
N TYR A 346 -10.86 -9.12 -7.23
CA TYR A 346 -9.84 -8.57 -8.12
C TYR A 346 -9.19 -9.69 -8.95
N SER A 347 -9.34 -9.60 -10.29
CA SER A 347 -8.98 -10.69 -11.21
C SER A 347 -7.69 -10.44 -12.01
N LYS A 348 -6.94 -9.38 -11.70
CA LYS A 348 -5.71 -9.00 -12.45
C LYS A 348 -4.42 -9.42 -11.76
N ASP A 349 -4.48 -9.95 -10.54
CA ASP A 349 -3.30 -10.38 -9.79
C ASP A 349 -2.90 -11.82 -10.16
N ASN A 350 -1.74 -12.01 -10.80
CA ASN A 350 -1.26 -13.34 -11.19
C ASN A 350 -1.07 -14.30 -10.01
N ARG A 351 -0.82 -13.76 -8.81
CA ARG A 351 -0.56 -14.52 -7.56
C ARG A 351 -1.80 -15.26 -7.09
N PHE A 352 -2.99 -14.72 -7.36
CA PHE A 352 -4.24 -15.36 -6.94
C PHE A 352 -4.49 -16.65 -7.72
N PHE A 353 -4.17 -16.64 -9.01
CA PHE A 353 -4.26 -17.82 -9.88
C PHE A 353 -3.12 -18.81 -9.61
N GLU A 354 -1.91 -18.32 -9.33
CA GLU A 354 -0.81 -19.15 -8.85
C GLU A 354 -1.18 -19.92 -7.57
N LEU A 355 -1.68 -19.24 -6.54
CA LEU A 355 -2.12 -19.89 -5.30
C LEU A 355 -3.34 -20.80 -5.53
N SER A 356 -4.28 -20.41 -6.39
CA SER A 356 -5.39 -21.31 -6.74
C SER A 356 -4.91 -22.56 -7.47
N SER A 357 -3.82 -22.52 -8.23
CA SER A 357 -3.22 -23.72 -8.83
C SER A 357 -2.66 -24.65 -7.75
N VAL A 358 -1.90 -24.11 -6.80
CA VAL A 358 -1.33 -24.88 -5.69
C VAL A 358 -2.42 -25.51 -4.81
N ILE A 359 -3.49 -24.76 -4.51
CA ILE A 359 -4.66 -25.26 -3.77
C ILE A 359 -5.37 -26.38 -4.53
N GLU A 360 -5.57 -26.24 -5.85
CA GLU A 360 -6.27 -27.27 -6.63
C GLU A 360 -5.38 -28.52 -6.86
N GLN A 361 -4.04 -28.40 -6.90
CA GLN A 361 -3.10 -29.55 -6.84
C GLN A 361 -3.23 -30.34 -5.53
N ALA A 362 -3.24 -29.66 -4.38
CA ALA A 362 -3.45 -30.30 -3.07
C ALA A 362 -4.85 -30.94 -2.90
N LEU A 363 -5.78 -30.63 -3.81
CA LEU A 363 -7.11 -31.23 -3.89
C LEU A 363 -7.25 -32.25 -5.03
N GLY A 364 -6.15 -32.65 -5.69
CA GLY A 364 -6.14 -33.60 -6.81
C GLY A 364 -6.73 -33.07 -8.14
N ASN A 365 -7.12 -31.80 -8.22
CA ASN A 365 -7.78 -31.20 -9.39
C ASN A 365 -6.76 -30.66 -10.40
N TYR A 366 -5.79 -31.48 -10.82
CA TYR A 366 -4.66 -31.08 -11.66
C TYR A 366 -5.06 -30.42 -13.01
N PRO A 367 -6.10 -30.87 -13.76
CA PRO A 367 -6.53 -30.18 -14.97
C PRO A 367 -7.02 -28.74 -14.70
N LYS A 368 -7.58 -28.48 -13.51
CA LYS A 368 -7.90 -27.11 -13.10
C LYS A 368 -6.64 -26.35 -12.70
N ALA A 369 -5.71 -26.99 -12.00
CA ALA A 369 -4.44 -26.35 -11.63
C ALA A 369 -3.63 -25.85 -12.84
N LEU A 370 -3.66 -26.56 -13.97
CA LEU A 370 -3.12 -26.06 -15.25
C LEU A 370 -3.84 -24.80 -15.75
N ARG A 371 -5.18 -24.80 -15.79
CA ARG A 371 -5.97 -23.63 -16.20
C ARG A 371 -5.73 -22.40 -15.33
N GLU A 372 -5.45 -22.58 -14.04
CA GLU A 372 -5.08 -21.47 -13.16
C GLU A 372 -3.64 -20.97 -13.43
N LEU A 373 -2.68 -21.84 -13.75
CA LEU A 373 -1.33 -21.43 -14.19
C LEU A 373 -1.35 -20.70 -15.54
N GLU A 374 -2.20 -21.11 -16.47
CA GLU A 374 -2.40 -20.43 -17.75
C GLU A 374 -2.90 -18.98 -17.55
N LYS A 375 -3.82 -18.76 -16.59
CA LYS A 375 -4.27 -17.40 -16.22
C LYS A 375 -3.15 -16.61 -15.55
N ALA A 376 -2.38 -17.23 -14.65
CA ALA A 376 -1.23 -16.59 -14.01
C ALA A 376 -0.18 -16.14 -15.06
N TYR A 377 0.10 -16.99 -16.06
CA TYR A 377 0.96 -16.68 -17.21
C TYR A 377 0.43 -15.50 -18.04
N LYS A 378 -0.87 -15.49 -18.38
CA LYS A 378 -1.50 -14.39 -19.14
C LYS A 378 -1.45 -13.04 -18.41
N LEU A 379 -1.47 -13.07 -17.08
CA LEU A 379 -1.35 -11.89 -16.20
C LEU A 379 0.09 -11.58 -15.78
N ALA A 380 1.09 -12.33 -16.24
CA ALA A 380 2.48 -12.10 -15.90
C ALA A 380 3.07 -10.93 -16.68
N THR A 381 3.59 -9.96 -15.92
CA THR A 381 4.14 -8.69 -16.41
C THR A 381 5.55 -8.81 -16.96
N SER A 382 6.34 -9.80 -16.52
CA SER A 382 7.71 -10.02 -16.95
C SER A 382 7.93 -11.36 -17.64
N TYR A 383 8.96 -11.45 -18.48
CA TYR A 383 9.36 -12.71 -19.12
C TYR A 383 9.76 -13.78 -18.08
N SER A 384 10.50 -13.39 -17.04
CA SER A 384 10.91 -14.30 -15.96
C SER A 384 9.71 -14.86 -15.16
N GLU A 385 8.67 -14.06 -14.90
CA GLU A 385 7.43 -14.60 -14.30
C GLU A 385 6.73 -15.59 -15.24
N ARG A 386 6.66 -15.30 -16.54
CA ARG A 386 6.06 -16.19 -17.54
C ARG A 386 6.77 -17.53 -17.60
N ASP A 387 8.08 -17.51 -17.70
CA ASP A 387 8.94 -18.69 -17.70
C ASP A 387 8.73 -19.54 -16.42
N ARG A 388 8.73 -18.90 -15.25
CA ARG A 388 8.39 -19.53 -13.96
C ARG A 388 7.02 -20.20 -13.96
N TYR A 389 6.02 -19.64 -14.66
CA TYR A 389 4.70 -20.26 -14.79
C TYR A 389 4.68 -21.41 -15.79
N VAL A 390 5.47 -21.36 -16.86
CA VAL A 390 5.67 -22.48 -17.79
C VAL A 390 6.28 -23.67 -17.06
N SER A 391 7.41 -23.50 -16.35
CA SER A 391 8.04 -24.62 -15.63
C SER A 391 7.14 -25.18 -14.51
N LYS A 392 6.25 -24.36 -13.93
CA LYS A 392 5.22 -24.83 -12.98
C LYS A 392 4.17 -25.67 -13.70
N ALA A 393 3.68 -25.24 -14.87
CA ALA A 393 2.69 -25.97 -15.65
C ALA A 393 3.24 -27.32 -16.13
N GLU A 394 4.49 -27.38 -16.59
CA GLU A 394 5.16 -28.63 -16.99
C GLU A 394 5.22 -29.65 -15.86
N ARG A 395 5.49 -29.22 -14.61
CA ARG A 395 5.47 -30.12 -13.44
C ARG A 395 4.07 -30.67 -13.16
N VAL A 396 3.04 -29.83 -13.26
CA VAL A 396 1.65 -30.27 -13.10
C VAL A 396 1.23 -31.22 -14.23
N ALA A 397 1.63 -30.96 -15.47
CA ALA A 397 1.35 -31.83 -16.61
C ALA A 397 2.02 -33.21 -16.46
N LYS A 398 3.25 -33.26 -15.95
CA LYS A 398 3.92 -34.55 -15.63
C LYS A 398 3.14 -35.36 -14.58
N LEU A 399 2.57 -34.72 -13.56
CA LEU A 399 1.75 -35.40 -12.56
C LEU A 399 0.44 -35.96 -13.14
N ILE A 400 -0.21 -35.23 -14.06
CA ILE A 400 -1.41 -35.71 -14.78
C ILE A 400 -1.10 -37.00 -15.55
N VAL A 401 -0.01 -36.99 -16.33
CA VAL A 401 0.44 -38.16 -17.12
C VAL A 401 0.82 -39.32 -16.21
N GLN A 402 1.57 -39.08 -15.13
CA GLN A 402 1.98 -40.12 -14.17
C GLN A 402 0.81 -40.77 -13.43
N GLN A 403 -0.29 -40.04 -13.22
CA GLN A 403 -1.47 -40.51 -12.51
C GLN A 403 -2.59 -41.00 -13.45
N ASN A 404 -2.35 -41.07 -14.77
CA ASN A 404 -3.35 -41.41 -15.80
C ASN A 404 -4.65 -40.58 -15.68
N ILE A 405 -4.53 -39.30 -15.33
CA ILE A 405 -5.67 -38.40 -15.20
C ILE A 405 -6.09 -37.92 -16.61
N PRO A 406 -7.38 -38.04 -16.98
CA PRO A 406 -7.90 -37.64 -18.30
C PRO A 406 -7.98 -36.11 -18.51
#